data_AF-A0A069AWN4-F1
#
_entry.id   AF-A0A069AWN4-F1
#
_cell.length_a   1.000
_cell.length_b   1.000
_cell.length_c   1.000
_cell.angle_alpha   90.00
_cell.angle_beta   90.00
_cell.angle_gamma   90.00
#
_symmetry.space_group_name_H-M   'P 1'
#
loop_
_entity.id
_entity.type
_entity.pdbx_description
1 polymer ?
#
loop_
_entity_poly.entity_id
_entity_poly.type
_entity_poly.pdbx_seq_one_letter_code
_entity_poly.pdbx_strand_id
1 'polypeptide(L)' 'MATSAAAPLIFPFIVSDLPLEKRREYLRKLWNADVDAIVFLGAARKLGYALGGRWDAATDMPALVPTIRLLH' A
#
# COMPACT_ATOMS: atom_id res chain seq x y z
N MET A 1 -24.66 9.17 9.92
CA MET A 1 -23.60 8.65 9.03
C MET A 1 -22.45 9.64 9.04
N ALA A 2 -21.30 9.30 9.61
CA ALA A 2 -20.11 10.14 9.54
C ALA A 2 -19.35 9.76 8.26
N THR A 3 -19.39 10.62 7.25
CA THR A 3 -18.53 10.47 6.07
C THR A 3 -17.11 10.77 6.54
N SER A 4 -16.33 9.72 6.82
CA SER A 4 -14.91 9.88 7.08
C SER A 4 -14.26 10.39 5.80
N ALA A 5 -14.00 11.68 5.73
CA ALA A 5 -13.14 12.27 4.72
C ALA A 5 -11.73 11.79 5.04
N ALA A 6 -11.38 10.58 4.56
CA ALA A 6 -10.01 10.10 4.61
C ALA A 6 -9.15 11.16 3.93
N ALA A 7 -8.38 11.91 4.73
CA ALA A 7 -7.53 12.97 4.23
C ALA A 7 -6.68 12.40 3.08
N PRO A 8 -6.50 13.14 1.96
CA PRO A 8 -5.67 12.66 0.87
C PRO A 8 -4.29 12.30 1.42
N LEU A 9 -3.85 11.06 1.24
CA LEU A 9 -2.51 10.66 1.67
C LEU A 9 -1.46 11.43 0.87
N ILE A 10 -0.86 12.46 1.46
CA ILE A 10 0.21 13.23 0.83
C ILE A 10 1.51 12.51 1.14
N PHE A 11 2.17 12.00 0.10
CA PHE A 11 3.53 11.50 0.23
C PHE A 11 4.50 12.67 0.02
N PRO A 12 5.55 12.79 0.85
CA PRO A 12 6.59 13.81 0.66
C PRO A 12 7.55 13.47 -0.50
N PHE A 13 7.22 12.48 -1.33
CA PHE A 13 8.04 11.99 -2.43
C PHE A 13 7.17 11.61 -3.63
N ILE A 14 7.77 11.64 -4.82
CA ILE A 14 7.13 11.17 -6.05
C ILE A 14 7.13 9.63 -6.02
N VAL A 15 5.94 9.07 -5.89
CA VAL A 15 5.73 7.62 -5.81
C VAL A 15 6.25 6.88 -7.05
N SER A 16 6.12 7.51 -8.23
CA SER A 16 6.54 6.98 -9.52
C SER A 16 8.04 6.70 -9.60
N ASP A 17 8.85 7.50 -8.90
CA ASP A 17 10.32 7.43 -8.94
C ASP A 17 10.88 6.41 -7.94
N LEU A 18 10.04 5.91 -7.05
CA LEU A 18 10.47 4.95 -6.03
C LEU A 18 10.61 3.55 -6.67
N PRO A 19 11.76 2.86 -6.50
CA PRO A 19 11.93 1.47 -6.92
C PRO A 19 10.88 0.56 -6.27
N LEU A 20 10.48 -0.52 -6.95
CA LEU A 20 9.44 -1.44 -6.48
C LEU A 20 9.75 -2.02 -5.09
N GLU A 21 11.02 -2.34 -4.84
CA GLU A 21 11.53 -2.87 -3.58
C GLU A 21 11.30 -1.87 -2.45
N LYS A 22 11.54 -0.58 -2.71
CA LYS A 22 11.34 0.51 -1.75
C LYS A 22 9.87 0.77 -1.48
N ARG A 23 8.99 0.58 -2.47
CA ARG A 23 7.53 0.67 -2.26
C ARG A 23 7.03 -0.43 -1.34
N ARG A 24 7.49 -1.67 -1.55
CA ARG A 24 7.16 -2.82 -0.68
C ARG A 24 7.71 -2.64 0.73
N GLU A 25 8.95 -2.18 0.86
CA GLU A 25 9.56 -1.87 2.16
C GLU A 25 8.74 -0.83 2.92
N TYR A 26 8.32 0.24 2.24
CA TYR A 26 7.51 1.30 2.83
C TYR A 26 6.14 0.78 3.30
N LEU A 27 5.44 -0.01 2.49
CA LEU A 27 4.17 -0.62 2.88
C LEU A 27 4.33 -1.55 4.08
N ARG A 28 5.39 -2.35 4.13
CA ARG A 28 5.68 -3.20 5.30
C ARG A 28 5.88 -2.36 6.57
N LYS A 29 6.57 -1.22 6.47
CA LYS A 29 6.73 -0.30 7.60
C LYS A 29 5.40 0.28 8.07
N LEU A 30 4.51 0.66 7.16
CA LEU A 30 3.17 1.14 7.52
C LEU A 30 2.34 0.06 8.20
N TRP A 31 2.40 -1.17 7.70
CA TRP A 31 1.70 -2.31 8.29
C TRP A 31 2.20 -2.59 9.72
N ASN A 32 3.51 -2.67 9.90
CA ASN A 32 4.12 -2.89 11.22
C ASN A 32 3.90 -1.74 12.20
N ALA A 33 3.60 -0.55 11.70
CA ALA A 33 3.23 0.61 12.52
C ALA A 33 1.74 0.58 12.93
N ASP A 34 1.01 -0.49 12.61
CA ASP A 34 -0.42 -0.68 12.93
C ASP A 34 -1.29 0.48 12.46
N VAL A 35 -0.98 0.99 11.26
CA VAL A 35 -1.74 2.07 10.64
C VAL A 35 -3.13 1.58 10.26
N ASP A 36 -4.14 2.43 10.46
CA ASP A 36 -5.53 2.15 10.10
C ASP A 36 -5.65 1.51 8.69
N ALA A 37 -6.47 0.47 8.59
CA ALA A 37 -6.58 -0.36 7.40
C ALA A 37 -7.02 0.44 6.15
N ILE A 38 -7.83 1.49 6.31
CA ILE A 38 -8.29 2.35 5.20
C ILE A 38 -7.12 3.22 4.72
N VAL A 39 -6.34 3.76 5.66
CA VAL A 39 -5.13 4.54 5.36
C VAL A 39 -4.09 3.66 4.66
N PHE A 40 -3.86 2.45 5.16
CA PHE A 40 -2.96 1.48 4.55
C PHE A 40 -3.38 1.13 3.11
N LEU A 41 -4.66 0.83 2.90
CA LEU A 41 -5.20 0.53 1.57
C LEU A 41 -5.04 1.72 0.61
N GLY A 42 -5.27 2.94 1.08
CA GLY A 42 -5.05 4.16 0.31
C GLY A 42 -3.58 4.32 -0.10
N ALA A 43 -2.66 4.04 0.81
CA ALA A 43 -1.23 4.09 0.53
C ALA A 43 -0.81 3.02 -0.49
N ALA A 44 -1.29 1.77 -0.31
CA ALA A 44 -1.03 0.67 -1.24
C ALA A 44 -1.48 1.02 -2.66
N ARG A 45 -2.71 1.53 -2.82
CA ARG A 45 -3.25 1.93 -4.14
C ARG A 45 -2.42 3.01 -4.81
N LYS A 46 -2.03 4.04 -4.06
CA LYS A 46 -1.16 5.12 -4.58
C LYS A 46 0.20 4.60 -5.03
N LEU A 47 0.75 3.61 -4.33
CA LEU A 47 2.01 2.94 -4.68
C LEU A 47 1.88 1.92 -5.83
N GLY A 48 0.67 1.72 -6.36
CA GLY A 48 0.40 0.81 -7.47
C GLY A 48 0.12 -0.63 -7.04
N TYR A 49 -0.32 -0.84 -5.81
CA TYR A 49 -0.67 -2.14 -5.26
C TYR A 49 -2.14 -2.23 -4.84
N ALA A 50 -2.69 -3.43 -4.98
CA ALA A 50 -3.93 -3.87 -4.37
C ALA A 50 -3.61 -4.89 -3.28
N LEU A 51 -4.50 -5.01 -2.30
CA LEU A 51 -4.43 -6.10 -1.32
C LEU A 51 -5.05 -7.34 -1.95
N GLY A 52 -4.28 -8.42 -2.03
CA GLY A 52 -4.77 -9.73 -2.42
C GLY A 52 -5.51 -10.40 -1.25
N GLY A 53 -6.42 -11.32 -1.56
CA GLY A 53 -7.14 -12.11 -0.55
C GLY A 53 -6.31 -13.20 0.13
N ARG A 54 -4.98 -13.21 -0.10
CA ARG A 54 -4.06 -14.18 0.50
C ARG A 54 -3.22 -13.49 1.56
N TRP A 55 -2.89 -14.23 2.61
CA TRP A 55 -1.89 -13.81 3.58
C TRP A 55 -0.49 -14.14 3.08
N ASP A 56 0.46 -13.22 3.22
CA ASP A 56 1.87 -13.47 2.98
C ASP A 56 2.58 -13.80 4.30
N ALA A 57 2.86 -15.09 4.50
CA ALA A 57 3.51 -15.58 5.72
C ALA A 57 4.95 -15.10 5.90
N ALA A 58 5.65 -14.72 4.81
CA ALA A 58 7.03 -14.24 4.91
C ALA A 58 7.11 -12.81 5.46
N THR A 59 6.01 -12.06 5.35
CA THR A 59 5.96 -10.64 5.73
C THR A 59 4.89 -10.32 6.75
N ASP A 60 4.15 -11.36 7.18
CA ASP A 60 3.05 -11.32 8.14
C ASP A 60 2.03 -10.20 7.88
N MET A 61 1.67 -10.05 6.60
CA MET A 61 0.72 -9.06 6.15
C MET A 61 -0.10 -9.58 4.95
N PRO A 62 -1.19 -8.91 4.56
CA PRO A 62 -1.91 -9.23 3.34
C PRO A 62 -0.99 -9.12 2.11
N ALA A 63 -1.09 -10.08 1.19
CA ALA A 63 -0.27 -10.13 0.00
C ALA A 63 -0.48 -8.88 -0.86
N LEU A 64 0.61 -8.21 -1.25
CA LEU A 64 0.57 -7.04 -2.13
C LEU A 64 0.59 -7.49 -3.60
N VAL A 65 -0.51 -7.23 -4.31
CA VAL A 65 -0.66 -7.56 -5.73
C VAL A 65 -0.45 -6.28 -6.57
N PRO A 66 0.52 -6.24 -7.49
CA PRO A 66 0.66 -5.09 -8.39
C PRO A 66 -0.64 -4.81 -9.16
N THR A 67 -1.13 -3.58 -9.12
CA THR A 67 -2.36 -3.16 -9.83
C THR A 67 -2.10 -2.89 -11.31
N ILE A 68 -0.87 -2.51 -11.66
CA ILE A 68 -0.45 -2.42 -13.05
C ILE A 68 -0.17 -3.85 -13.49
N ARG A 69 -1.09 -4.44 -14.27
CA ARG A 69 -0.71 -5.55 -15.15
C ARG A 69 0.46 -5.01 -15.98
N LEU A 70 1.65 -5.56 -15.78
CA LEU A 70 2.67 -5.53 -16.82
C LEU A 70 1.99 -6.16 -18.05
N LEU A 71 1.47 -5.31 -18.94
CA LEU A 71 1.15 -5.69 -20.30
C LEU A 71 2.52 -6.06 -20.90
N HIS A 72 2.78 -7.36 -20.88
CA HIS A 72 3.87 -7.98 -21.61
C HIS A 72 3.65 -7.81 -23.11
#